data_AF-A0A6A6J3V3-F1
#
_entry.id   AF-A0A6A6J3V3-F1
#
_cell.length_a   1.000
_cell.length_b   1.000
_cell.length_c   1.000
_cell.angle_alpha   90.00
_cell.angle_beta   90.00
_cell.angle_gamma   90.00
#
_symmetry.space_group_name_H-M   'P 1'
#
loop_
_entity.id
_entity.type
_entity.pdbx_description
1 polymer ?
#
loop_
_entity_poly.entity_id
_entity_poly.type
_entity_poly.pdbx_seq_one_letter_code
_entity_poly.pdbx_strand_id
1 'polypeptide(L)'
;MIQNQIGHLLELKMIALDKEILRDLQAMMERRYRKEWPIVTIALTILLHTRELDIGRNLFWSRYADPIGFWIHPSKPKTLIEKATISCNSLLSHFHCSMGLKPLEIEWDLQGSKEMVDNDPRVLLLMKWLQAQVTRLRNVGLIGREASALYEDGDPNSVGFTISSLVFEESGYEVKSIY
;
A
#
# COMPACT_ATOMS: atom_id res chain seq x y z
N MET A 1 -17.27 -22.48 -18.62
CA MET A 1 -17.13 -23.53 -17.58
C MET A 1 -15.68 -23.76 -17.13
N ILE A 2 -14.69 -23.78 -18.04
CA ILE A 2 -13.25 -23.84 -17.66
C ILE A 2 -12.72 -22.50 -17.11
N GLN A 3 -13.14 -21.37 -17.69
CA GLN A 3 -12.71 -20.04 -17.24
C GLN A 3 -13.05 -19.76 -15.77
N ASN A 4 -14.23 -20.17 -15.30
CA ASN A 4 -14.62 -19.99 -13.89
C ASN A 4 -13.76 -20.84 -12.94
N GLN A 5 -13.35 -22.04 -13.36
CA GLN A 5 -12.47 -22.90 -12.57
C GLN A 5 -11.05 -22.33 -12.51
N ILE A 6 -10.54 -21.82 -13.64
CA ILE A 6 -9.24 -21.13 -13.68
C ILE A 6 -9.28 -19.86 -12.82
N GLY A 7 -10.35 -19.07 -12.92
CA GLY A 7 -10.56 -17.87 -12.10
C GLY A 7 -10.58 -18.20 -10.61
N HIS A 8 -11.28 -19.25 -10.22
CA HIS A 8 -11.31 -19.70 -8.84
C HIS A 8 -9.94 -20.18 -8.32
N LEU A 9 -9.19 -20.95 -9.12
CA LEU A 9 -7.83 -21.37 -8.75
C LEU A 9 -6.87 -20.17 -8.62
N LEU A 10 -7.00 -19.19 -9.51
CA LEU A 10 -6.23 -17.95 -9.44
C LEU A 10 -6.54 -17.17 -8.16
N GLU A 11 -7.83 -17.04 -7.81
CA GLU A 11 -8.26 -16.38 -6.59
C GLU A 11 -7.71 -17.08 -5.33
N LEU A 12 -7.79 -18.41 -5.26
CA LEU A 12 -7.19 -19.18 -4.18
C LEU A 12 -5.68 -18.97 -4.07
N LYS A 13 -4.98 -18.89 -5.20
CA LYS A 13 -3.54 -18.62 -5.21
C LYS A 13 -3.22 -17.19 -4.76
N MET A 14 -4.01 -16.21 -5.20
CA MET A 14 -3.88 -14.82 -4.76
C MET A 14 -4.10 -14.68 -3.25
N ILE A 15 -5.12 -15.35 -2.70
CA ILE A 15 -5.39 -15.39 -1.26
C ILE A 15 -4.21 -16.00 -0.49
N ALA A 16 -3.61 -17.07 -1.00
CA ALA A 16 -2.46 -17.70 -0.36
C ALA A 16 -1.24 -16.76 -0.34
N LEU A 17 -0.96 -16.09 -1.47
CA LEU A 17 0.14 -15.12 -1.57
C LEU A 17 -0.10 -13.89 -0.68
N ASP A 18 -1.32 -13.35 -0.66
CA ASP A 18 -1.67 -12.22 0.20
C ASP A 18 -1.46 -12.56 1.68
N LYS A 19 -1.87 -13.75 2.12
CA LYS A 19 -1.62 -14.24 3.48
C LYS A 19 -0.13 -14.36 3.81
N GLU A 20 0.67 -14.85 2.87
CA GLU A 20 2.12 -14.97 3.03
C GLU A 20 2.79 -13.60 3.17
N ILE A 21 2.48 -12.67 2.26
CA ILE A 21 2.98 -11.29 2.28
C ILE A 21 2.59 -10.59 3.58
N LEU A 22 1.32 -10.70 3.99
CA LEU A 22 0.83 -10.07 5.21
C LEU A 22 1.51 -10.61 6.47
N ARG A 23 1.68 -11.94 6.57
CA ARG A 23 2.37 -12.57 7.69
C ARG A 23 3.81 -12.08 7.79
N ASP A 24 4.51 -12.02 6.67
CA ASP A 24 5.91 -11.62 6.64
C ASP A 24 6.05 -10.12 6.95
N LEU A 25 5.18 -9.26 6.39
CA LEU A 25 5.11 -7.84 6.72
C LEU A 25 4.82 -7.60 8.20
N GLN A 26 3.86 -8.33 8.77
CA GLN A 26 3.54 -8.25 10.20
C GLN A 26 4.77 -8.60 11.04
N ALA A 27 5.45 -9.70 10.74
CA ALA A 27 6.65 -10.10 11.45
C ALA A 27 7.76 -9.04 11.38
N MET A 28 7.97 -8.40 10.23
CA MET A 28 8.94 -7.32 10.07
C MET A 28 8.54 -6.06 10.87
N MET A 29 7.25 -5.68 10.83
CA MET A 29 6.72 -4.55 11.60
C MET A 29 6.81 -4.79 13.12
N GLU A 30 6.62 -6.02 13.58
CA GLU A 30 6.74 -6.40 15.00
C GLU A 30 8.20 -6.40 15.48
N ARG A 31 9.15 -6.90 14.66
CA ARG A 31 10.58 -6.89 14.99
C ARG A 31 11.18 -5.49 15.02
N ARG A 32 10.65 -4.57 14.20
CA ARG A 32 11.09 -3.16 14.10
C ARG A 32 12.58 -3.01 13.78
N TYR A 33 13.17 -3.96 13.04
CA TYR A 33 14.55 -3.87 12.61
C TYR A 33 14.72 -2.75 11.58
N ARG A 34 15.62 -1.80 11.88
CA ARG A 34 15.78 -0.58 11.08
C ARG A 34 16.20 -0.84 9.64
N LYS A 35 17.02 -1.88 9.45
CA LYS A 35 17.44 -2.36 8.12
C LYS A 35 16.28 -2.85 7.25
N GLU A 36 15.18 -3.25 7.88
CA GLU A 36 14.00 -3.77 7.20
C GLU A 36 13.01 -2.65 6.82
N TRP A 37 13.12 -1.46 7.42
CA TRP A 37 12.22 -0.33 7.13
C TRP A 37 12.03 -0.03 5.64
N PRO A 38 13.08 0.06 4.80
CA PRO A 38 12.90 0.33 3.37
C PRO A 38 12.07 -0.77 2.69
N ILE A 39 12.33 -2.03 3.06
CA ILE A 39 11.67 -3.20 2.49
C ILE A 39 10.19 -3.18 2.88
N VAL A 40 9.87 -2.95 4.16
CA VAL A 40 8.49 -2.87 4.63
C VAL A 40 7.74 -1.74 3.93
N THR A 41 8.34 -0.54 3.82
CA THR A 41 7.72 0.60 3.13
C THR A 41 7.41 0.30 1.67
N ILE A 42 8.37 -0.27 0.92
CA ILE A 42 8.18 -0.60 -0.50
C ILE A 42 7.12 -1.71 -0.65
N ALA A 43 7.26 -2.80 0.10
CA ALA A 43 6.35 -3.94 0.00
C ALA A 43 4.91 -3.54 0.36
N LEU A 44 4.73 -2.75 1.42
CA LEU A 44 3.41 -2.24 1.78
C LEU A 44 2.85 -1.30 0.72
N THR A 45 3.66 -0.41 0.17
CA THR A 45 3.21 0.51 -0.91
C THR A 45 2.70 -0.27 -2.11
N ILE A 46 3.42 -1.31 -2.54
CA ILE A 46 3.03 -2.19 -3.65
C ILE A 46 1.73 -2.95 -3.34
N LEU A 47 1.62 -3.47 -2.11
CA LEU A 47 0.43 -4.20 -1.68
C LEU A 47 -0.82 -3.30 -1.68
N LEU A 48 -0.70 -2.10 -1.11
CA LEU A 48 -1.78 -1.12 -1.10
C LEU A 48 -2.15 -0.66 -2.50
N HIS A 49 -1.15 -0.41 -3.36
CA HIS A 49 -1.39 0.00 -4.74
C HIS A 49 -2.11 -1.10 -5.54
N THR A 50 -1.73 -2.36 -5.35
CA THR A 50 -2.42 -3.49 -6.00
C THR A 50 -3.89 -3.57 -5.60
N ARG A 51 -4.19 -3.36 -4.31
CA ARG A 51 -5.57 -3.38 -3.78
C ARG A 51 -6.38 -2.17 -4.23
N GLU A 52 -5.75 -1.00 -4.30
CA GLU A 52 -6.35 0.22 -4.83
C GLU A 52 -6.78 0.04 -6.30
N LEU A 53 -5.93 -0.54 -7.15
CA LEU A 53 -6.29 -0.83 -8.54
C LEU A 53 -7.46 -1.82 -8.62
N ASP A 54 -7.53 -2.80 -7.72
CA ASP A 54 -8.67 -3.71 -7.63
C ASP A 54 -9.96 -3.01 -7.18
N ILE A 55 -9.88 -2.12 -6.19
CA ILE A 55 -10.99 -1.24 -5.78
C ILE A 55 -11.48 -0.41 -6.97
N GLY A 56 -10.57 0.20 -7.73
CA GLY A 56 -10.90 0.99 -8.92
C GLY A 56 -11.67 0.19 -9.97
N ARG A 57 -11.21 -1.03 -10.26
CA ARG A 57 -11.90 -1.95 -11.17
C ARG A 57 -13.30 -2.31 -10.67
N ASN A 58 -13.44 -2.58 -9.38
CA ASN A 58 -14.73 -2.93 -8.77
C ASN A 58 -15.69 -1.74 -8.67
N LEU A 59 -15.18 -0.50 -8.64
CA LEU A 59 -15.98 0.72 -8.58
C LEU A 59 -16.86 0.87 -9.83
N PHE A 60 -16.32 0.59 -11.01
CA PHE A 60 -17.09 0.54 -12.26
C PHE A 60 -18.29 -0.42 -12.13
N TRP A 61 -18.04 -1.67 -11.75
CA TRP A 61 -19.09 -2.69 -11.58
C TRP A 61 -20.09 -2.38 -10.46
N SER A 62 -19.72 -1.54 -9.51
CA SER A 62 -20.62 -1.11 -8.43
C SER A 62 -21.63 -0.04 -8.85
N ARG A 63 -21.33 0.70 -9.93
CA ARG A 63 -22.12 1.85 -10.42
C ARG A 63 -23.03 1.47 -11.58
N TYR A 64 -22.59 0.57 -12.44
CA TYR A 64 -23.33 0.18 -13.63
C TYR A 64 -24.16 -1.07 -13.42
N ALA A 65 -25.34 -1.11 -14.05
CA ALA A 65 -26.09 -2.33 -14.18
C ALA A 65 -25.28 -3.36 -14.98
N ASP A 66 -25.39 -4.62 -14.61
CA ASP A 66 -24.80 -5.74 -15.34
C ASP A 66 -25.90 -6.48 -16.14
N PRO A 67 -26.34 -5.92 -17.29
CA PRO A 67 -27.50 -6.44 -18.02
C PRO A 67 -27.26 -7.83 -18.63
N ILE A 68 -26.00 -8.28 -18.74
CA ILE A 68 -25.61 -9.52 -19.42
C ILE A 68 -25.02 -10.55 -18.44
N GLY A 69 -24.86 -10.21 -17.16
CA GLY A 69 -24.29 -11.13 -16.17
C GLY A 69 -22.78 -11.34 -16.33
N PHE A 70 -22.05 -10.32 -16.77
CA PHE A 70 -20.59 -10.33 -16.86
C PHE A 70 -19.91 -10.43 -15.50
N TRP A 71 -20.56 -9.98 -14.43
CA TRP A 71 -20.07 -10.14 -13.08
C TRP A 71 -20.21 -11.59 -12.62
N ILE A 72 -19.10 -12.31 -12.70
CA ILE A 72 -19.02 -13.74 -12.39
C ILE A 72 -18.61 -14.05 -10.94
N HIS A 73 -18.31 -13.03 -10.13
CA HIS A 73 -17.80 -13.20 -8.78
C HIS A 73 -18.96 -13.38 -7.75
N PRO A 74 -18.84 -14.30 -6.77
CA PRO A 74 -19.94 -14.63 -5.85
C PRO A 74 -20.31 -13.48 -4.88
N SER A 75 -19.36 -12.61 -4.55
CA SER A 75 -19.65 -11.39 -3.77
C SER A 75 -19.98 -10.22 -4.69
N LYS A 76 -20.84 -9.31 -4.22
CA LYS A 76 -21.16 -8.04 -4.92
C LYS A 76 -19.94 -7.10 -4.96
N PRO A 77 -19.75 -6.29 -6.01
CA PRO A 77 -18.63 -5.36 -6.13
C PRO A 77 -18.49 -4.42 -4.91
N LYS A 78 -19.60 -3.87 -4.40
CA LYS A 78 -19.60 -3.01 -3.20
C LYS A 78 -19.00 -3.69 -1.98
N THR A 79 -19.33 -4.95 -1.74
CA THR A 79 -18.81 -5.73 -0.62
C THR A 79 -17.30 -5.97 -0.76
N LEU A 80 -16.80 -6.16 -1.98
CA LEU A 80 -15.37 -6.30 -2.23
C LEU A 80 -14.63 -4.99 -1.96
N ILE A 81 -15.17 -3.88 -2.43
CA ILE A 81 -14.63 -2.53 -2.19
C ILE A 81 -14.54 -2.27 -0.68
N GLU A 82 -15.61 -2.49 0.07
CA GLU A 82 -15.63 -2.27 1.53
C GLU A 82 -14.56 -3.09 2.25
N LYS A 83 -14.44 -4.38 1.93
CA LYS A 83 -13.43 -5.26 2.52
C LYS A 83 -12.02 -4.80 2.20
N ALA A 84 -11.75 -4.44 0.94
CA ALA A 84 -10.45 -3.96 0.51
C ALA A 84 -10.08 -2.64 1.19
N THR A 85 -11.02 -1.69 1.26
CA THR A 85 -10.84 -0.40 1.96
C THR A 85 -10.53 -0.58 3.44
N ILE A 86 -11.29 -1.42 4.16
CA ILE A 86 -11.03 -1.73 5.57
C ILE A 86 -9.62 -2.32 5.74
N SER A 87 -9.24 -3.24 4.85
CA SER A 87 -7.93 -3.88 4.89
C SER A 87 -6.80 -2.88 4.63
N CYS A 88 -6.94 -1.99 3.65
CA CYS A 88 -5.98 -0.93 3.36
C CYS A 88 -5.82 0.03 4.55
N ASN A 89 -6.92 0.48 5.13
CA ASN A 89 -6.90 1.36 6.30
C ASN A 89 -6.22 0.69 7.51
N SER A 90 -6.53 -0.58 7.78
CA SER A 90 -5.89 -1.34 8.85
C SER A 90 -4.38 -1.43 8.63
N LEU A 91 -3.92 -1.75 7.43
CA LEU A 91 -2.49 -1.81 7.11
C LEU A 91 -1.77 -0.47 7.27
N LEU A 92 -2.37 0.61 6.77
CA LEU A 92 -1.85 1.96 6.93
C LEU A 92 -1.73 2.31 8.42
N SER A 93 -2.76 2.02 9.22
CA SER A 93 -2.70 2.23 10.68
C SER A 93 -1.59 1.41 11.34
N HIS A 94 -1.43 0.13 10.99
CA HIS A 94 -0.36 -0.71 11.56
C HIS A 94 1.04 -0.21 11.18
N PHE A 95 1.23 0.20 9.93
CA PHE A 95 2.47 0.80 9.46
C PHE A 95 2.80 2.08 10.22
N HIS A 96 1.84 3.00 10.31
CA HIS A 96 2.01 4.28 10.98
C HIS A 96 2.28 4.10 12.48
N CYS A 97 1.60 3.18 13.15
CA CYS A 97 1.87 2.84 14.55
C CYS A 97 3.25 2.18 14.77
N SER A 98 3.76 1.43 13.79
CA SER A 98 4.99 0.66 13.95
C SER A 98 6.24 1.44 13.56
N MET A 99 6.15 2.25 12.50
CA MET A 99 7.29 2.96 11.90
C MET A 99 7.03 4.45 11.70
N GLY A 100 5.80 4.83 11.35
CA GLY A 100 5.45 6.21 11.00
C GLY A 100 6.25 6.74 9.81
N LEU A 101 6.48 8.05 9.75
CA LEU A 101 7.34 8.69 8.73
C LEU A 101 8.81 8.79 9.14
N LYS A 102 9.18 8.32 10.34
CA LYS A 102 10.54 8.47 10.90
C LYS A 102 11.66 8.12 9.90
N PRO A 103 11.59 7.00 9.14
CA PRO A 103 12.65 6.67 8.19
C PRO A 103 12.83 7.71 7.07
N LEU A 104 11.75 8.38 6.66
CA LEU A 104 11.74 9.37 5.59
C LEU A 104 12.08 10.78 6.07
N GLU A 105 12.05 11.03 7.38
CA GLU A 105 12.41 12.32 8.00
C GLU A 105 13.87 12.34 8.51
N ILE A 106 14.51 11.19 8.63
CA ILE A 106 15.90 11.07 9.09
C ILE A 106 16.88 11.67 8.08
N GLU A 107 17.84 12.46 8.55
CA GLU A 107 18.97 12.87 7.73
C GLU A 107 20.03 11.75 7.66
N TRP A 108 20.00 10.99 6.57
CA TRP A 108 20.86 9.81 6.36
C TRP A 108 22.33 10.13 6.06
N ASP A 109 22.69 11.41 5.99
CA ASP A 109 24.09 11.85 5.88
C ASP A 109 24.81 11.91 7.23
N LEU A 110 24.06 12.03 8.33
CA LEU A 110 24.60 12.03 9.69
C LEU A 110 25.13 10.66 10.08
N GLN A 111 26.26 10.65 10.79
CA GLN A 111 26.92 9.41 11.22
C GLN A 111 26.01 8.54 12.10
N GLY A 112 25.25 9.14 13.03
CA GLY A 112 24.29 8.42 13.86
C GLY A 112 23.20 7.71 13.05
N SER A 113 22.69 8.34 11.99
CA SER A 113 21.72 7.73 11.07
C SER A 113 22.32 6.57 10.29
N LYS A 114 23.59 6.68 9.89
CA LYS A 114 24.30 5.60 9.19
C LYS A 114 24.51 4.39 10.09
N GLU A 115 24.86 4.61 11.34
CA GLU A 115 25.03 3.56 12.35
C GLU A 115 23.73 2.82 12.64
N MET A 116 22.56 3.46 12.52
CA MET A 116 21.25 2.81 12.69
C MET A 116 21.01 1.63 11.73
N VAL A 117 21.69 1.61 10.58
CA VAL A 117 21.59 0.57 9.56
C VAL A 117 22.93 -0.13 9.32
N ASP A 118 23.80 -0.12 10.34
CA ASP A 118 25.16 -0.69 10.32
C ASP A 118 26.01 -0.19 9.14
N ASN A 119 25.81 1.07 8.75
CA ASN A 119 26.46 1.71 7.61
C ASN A 119 26.31 0.94 6.29
N ASP A 120 25.24 0.14 6.09
CA ASP A 120 25.02 -0.57 4.82
C ASP A 120 24.79 0.45 3.68
N PRO A 121 25.72 0.55 2.71
CA PRO A 121 25.66 1.58 1.67
C PRO A 121 24.43 1.44 0.77
N ARG A 122 23.87 0.23 0.61
CA ARG A 122 22.69 -0.02 -0.22
C ARG A 122 21.43 0.49 0.46
N VAL A 123 21.30 0.24 1.75
CA VAL A 123 20.15 0.73 2.55
C VAL A 123 20.16 2.24 2.60
N LEU A 124 21.34 2.85 2.83
CA LEU A 124 21.50 4.30 2.83
C LEU A 124 21.15 4.93 1.49
N LEU A 125 21.66 4.38 0.39
CA LEU A 125 21.36 4.87 -0.95
C LEU A 125 19.86 4.75 -1.27
N LEU A 126 19.23 3.63 -0.93
CA LEU A 126 17.81 3.40 -1.15
C LEU A 126 16.94 4.37 -0.36
N MET A 127 17.24 4.59 0.91
CA MET A 127 16.48 5.53 1.74
C MET A 127 16.56 6.95 1.22
N LYS A 128 17.76 7.42 0.84
CA LYS A 128 17.94 8.74 0.23
C LYS A 128 17.20 8.88 -1.09
N TRP A 129 17.24 7.85 -1.93
CA TRP A 129 16.51 7.85 -3.20
C TRP A 129 15.00 7.90 -2.95
N LEU A 130 14.50 7.11 -2.00
CA LEU A 130 13.10 7.10 -1.62
C LEU A 130 12.66 8.48 -1.09
N GLN A 131 13.44 9.12 -0.22
CA GLN A 131 13.18 10.48 0.25
C GLN A 131 13.11 11.48 -0.91
N ALA A 132 14.09 11.47 -1.81
CA ALA A 132 14.11 12.35 -2.97
C ALA A 132 12.87 12.15 -3.86
N GLN A 133 12.45 10.90 -4.09
CA GLN A 133 11.24 10.60 -4.86
C GLN A 133 9.98 11.05 -4.13
N VAL A 134 9.83 10.77 -2.84
CA VAL A 134 8.66 11.19 -2.06
C VAL A 134 8.54 12.72 -2.07
N THR A 135 9.64 13.45 -1.84
CA THR A 135 9.67 14.92 -1.95
C THR A 135 9.24 15.40 -3.33
N ARG A 136 9.77 14.79 -4.40
CA ARG A 136 9.37 15.12 -5.77
C ARG A 136 7.88 14.90 -5.99
N LEU A 137 7.34 13.75 -5.57
CA LEU A 137 5.93 13.39 -5.69
C LEU A 137 5.03 14.34 -4.90
N ARG A 138 5.46 14.74 -3.70
CA ARG A 138 4.75 15.72 -2.86
C ARG A 138 4.69 17.09 -3.56
N ASN A 139 5.81 17.54 -4.14
CA ASN A 139 5.89 18.82 -4.86
C ASN A 139 5.02 18.87 -6.12
N VAL A 140 4.81 17.74 -6.80
CA VAL A 140 3.88 17.66 -7.94
C VAL A 140 2.44 17.31 -7.51
N GLY A 141 2.16 17.34 -6.20
CA GLY A 141 0.84 17.13 -5.64
C GLY A 141 0.32 15.70 -5.80
N LEU A 142 1.17 14.69 -5.95
CA LEU A 142 0.77 13.29 -6.17
C LEU A 142 0.51 12.49 -4.88
N ILE A 143 1.02 12.96 -3.74
CA ILE A 143 0.82 12.38 -2.41
C ILE A 143 -0.43 13.00 -1.77
N GLY A 144 -1.27 12.19 -1.12
CA GLY A 144 -2.45 12.70 -0.39
C GLY A 144 -3.64 13.06 -1.29
N ARG A 145 -3.59 12.71 -2.57
CA ARG A 145 -4.69 12.98 -3.50
C ARG A 145 -5.89 12.08 -3.20
N GLU A 146 -7.08 12.66 -3.28
CA GLU A 146 -8.32 11.92 -3.12
C GLU A 146 -8.76 11.26 -4.42
N ALA A 147 -9.17 9.98 -4.35
CA ALA A 147 -9.73 9.26 -5.49
C ALA A 147 -11.03 9.92 -6.04
N SER A 148 -11.81 10.56 -5.18
CA SER A 148 -13.01 11.34 -5.56
C SER A 148 -12.71 12.45 -6.56
N ALA A 149 -11.52 13.07 -6.47
CA ALA A 149 -11.12 14.20 -7.30
C ALA A 149 -10.52 13.77 -8.65
N LEU A 150 -10.02 12.53 -8.75
CA LEU A 150 -9.31 12.03 -9.93
C LEU A 150 -10.11 11.00 -10.73
N TYR A 151 -11.20 10.46 -10.16
CA TYR A 151 -11.95 9.41 -10.81
C TYR A 151 -12.56 9.88 -12.13
N GLU A 152 -12.15 9.24 -13.22
CA GLU A 152 -12.77 9.34 -14.54
C GLU A 152 -13.48 8.03 -14.83
N ASP A 153 -14.71 8.14 -15.31
CA ASP A 153 -15.51 6.95 -15.50
C ASP A 153 -15.03 6.14 -16.71
N GLY A 154 -14.79 4.84 -16.48
CA GLY A 154 -14.27 3.93 -17.50
C GLY A 154 -12.74 3.94 -17.65
N ASP A 155 -12.01 4.79 -16.93
CA ASP A 155 -10.55 4.72 -16.87
C ASP A 155 -10.07 3.92 -15.64
N PRO A 156 -9.45 2.74 -15.83
CA PRO A 156 -8.96 1.92 -14.72
C PRO A 156 -7.78 2.56 -13.97
N ASN A 157 -7.16 3.61 -14.51
CA ASN A 157 -6.03 4.28 -13.87
C ASN A 157 -6.46 5.45 -12.97
N SER A 158 -7.74 5.83 -12.98
CA SER A 158 -8.18 7.07 -12.33
C SER A 158 -8.09 7.08 -10.81
N VAL A 159 -7.95 5.91 -10.18
CA VAL A 159 -7.74 5.79 -8.72
C VAL A 159 -6.28 5.51 -8.36
N GLY A 160 -5.41 5.40 -9.35
CA GLY A 160 -4.02 5.00 -9.16
C GLY A 160 -3.24 5.99 -8.30
N PHE A 161 -2.52 5.44 -7.34
CA PHE A 161 -1.63 6.15 -6.44
C PHE A 161 -2.34 7.20 -5.58
N THR A 162 -3.47 6.83 -4.99
CA THR A 162 -4.25 7.62 -4.01
C THR A 162 -4.07 7.04 -2.60
N ILE A 163 -4.63 5.87 -2.30
CA ILE A 163 -4.47 5.11 -1.06
C ILE A 163 -3.02 4.72 -0.82
N SER A 164 -2.32 4.19 -1.84
CA SER A 164 -0.93 3.75 -1.65
C SER A 164 0.02 4.90 -1.34
N SER A 165 -0.33 6.12 -1.76
CA SER A 165 0.45 7.32 -1.45
C SER A 165 0.38 7.71 0.02
N LEU A 166 -0.66 7.28 0.75
CA LEU A 166 -0.88 7.58 2.16
C LEU A 166 0.12 6.90 3.10
N VAL A 167 0.91 5.94 2.59
CA VAL A 167 2.09 5.42 3.29
C VAL A 167 3.09 6.52 3.59
N PHE A 168 3.13 7.56 2.75
CA PHE A 168 4.08 8.67 2.81
C PHE A 168 3.49 9.93 3.46
N GLU A 169 2.27 9.86 3.97
CA GLU A 169 1.60 10.98 4.62
C GLU A 169 1.70 10.89 6.15
N GLU A 170 1.75 12.05 6.81
CA GLU A 170 1.70 12.10 8.26
C GLU A 170 0.29 11.71 8.69
N SER A 171 0.18 10.62 9.45
CA SER A 171 -1.04 10.36 10.19
C SER A 171 -0.89 10.95 11.59
N GLY A 172 -1.94 11.58 12.12
CA GLY A 172 -1.94 12.18 13.48
C GLY A 172 -1.79 11.18 14.63
N TYR A 173 -1.30 9.97 14.37
CA TYR A 173 -1.00 8.96 15.37
C TYR A 173 0.42 9.17 15.89
N GLU A 174 0.54 9.63 17.14
CA GLU A 174 1.83 9.68 17.82
C GLU A 174 2.42 8.27 17.96
N VAL A 175 3.53 8.01 17.28
CA VAL A 175 4.34 6.80 17.49
C VAL A 175 4.92 6.88 18.90
N LYS A 176 4.27 6.23 19.87
CA LYS A 176 4.84 6.04 21.21
C LYS A 176 6.20 5.37 21.08
N SER A 177 7.28 6.15 21.22
CA SER A 177 8.63 5.60 21.30
C SER A 177 8.73 4.82 22.60
N ILE A 178 8.87 3.51 22.51
CA ILE A 178 9.41 2.73 23.61
C ILE A 178 10.91 2.75 23.38
N TYR A 179 11.60 3.39 24.34
CA TYR A 179 13.06 3.51 24.41
C TYR A 179 13.75 2.14 24.39
#